data_AF-A0A0T7P715-F1
#
_entry.id   AF-A0A0T7P715-F1
#
_cell.length_a   1.000
_cell.length_b   1.000
_cell.length_c   1.000
_cell.angle_alpha   90.00
_cell.angle_beta   90.00
_cell.angle_gamma   90.00
#
_symmetry.space_group_name_H-M   'P 1'
#
loop_
_entity.id
_entity.type
_entity.pdbx_description
1 polymer ?
#
loop_
_entity_poly.entity_id
_entity_poly.type
_entity_poly.pdbx_seq_one_letter_code
_entity_poly.pdbx_strand_id
1 'polypeptide(L)'
;MLMKELDSFTVERLEEFIRQPLENGLTRSEQMELARIALAAKRAEPVYQYHTGIINEEGDIDWYWVDCDKGFYSQYDNQHRRIVYTTPQLNSPEIPEGWKLVPIELTAEMAQAAGEAHEGESYLPYSIYRAMLSAAPEKP
;
A
#
# COMPACT_ATOMS: atom_id res chain seq x y z
N MET A 1 29.47 2.16 2.48
CA MET A 1 29.78 1.78 1.07
C MET A 1 28.54 1.22 0.36
N LEU A 2 27.75 0.34 1.01
CA LEU A 2 26.48 -0.20 0.49
C LEU A 2 25.45 0.83 -0.02
N MET A 3 25.32 2.00 0.64
CA MET A 3 24.32 3.02 0.25
C MET A 3 24.52 3.54 -1.18
N LYS A 4 25.77 3.65 -1.65
CA LYS A 4 26.09 4.23 -2.97
C LYS A 4 25.68 3.33 -4.14
N GLU A 5 25.66 2.01 -3.96
CA GLU A 5 25.22 1.11 -5.03
C GLU A 5 23.70 1.08 -5.16
N LEU A 6 22.98 1.20 -4.03
CA LEU A 6 21.51 1.30 -4.02
C LEU A 6 20.98 2.61 -4.61
N ASP A 7 21.78 3.67 -4.65
CA ASP A 7 21.44 4.93 -5.32
C ASP A 7 21.45 4.78 -6.85
N SER A 8 22.27 3.86 -7.39
CA SER A 8 22.28 3.54 -8.83
C SER A 8 21.10 2.65 -9.27
N PHE A 9 20.41 2.05 -8.30
CA PHE A 9 19.27 1.16 -8.53
C PHE A 9 17.95 1.94 -8.42
N THR A 10 17.58 2.59 -9.52
CA THR A 10 16.41 3.47 -9.60
C THR A 10 15.10 2.70 -9.72
N VAL A 11 13.97 3.39 -9.51
CA VAL A 11 12.62 2.84 -9.69
C VAL A 11 12.44 2.33 -11.12
N GLU A 12 12.90 3.08 -12.11
CA GLU A 12 12.79 2.75 -13.53
C GLU A 12 13.56 1.46 -13.84
N ARG A 13 14.74 1.30 -13.23
CA ARG A 13 15.56 0.10 -13.41
C ARG A 13 14.94 -1.14 -12.77
N LEU A 14 14.24 -0.98 -11.65
CA LEU A 14 13.44 -2.05 -11.04
C LEU A 14 12.23 -2.44 -11.90
N GLU A 15 11.52 -1.45 -12.47
CA GLU A 15 10.42 -1.70 -13.39
C GLU A 15 10.89 -2.43 -14.67
N GLU A 16 12.06 -2.07 -15.19
CA GLU A 16 12.67 -2.75 -16.33
C GLU A 16 13.07 -4.18 -15.99
N PHE A 17 13.65 -4.43 -14.82
CA PHE A 17 13.98 -5.77 -14.34
C PHE A 17 12.74 -6.66 -14.18
N ILE A 18 11.59 -6.11 -13.75
CA ILE A 18 10.30 -6.85 -13.71
C ILE A 18 9.87 -7.26 -15.12
N ARG A 19 10.07 -6.39 -16.12
CA ARG A 19 9.73 -6.67 -17.52
C ARG A 19 10.70 -7.67 -18.17
N GLN A 20 11.99 -7.58 -17.84
CA GLN A 20 13.07 -8.38 -18.41
C GLN A 20 13.93 -9.01 -17.31
N PRO A 21 13.52 -10.17 -16.75
CA PRO A 21 14.25 -10.87 -15.71
C PRO A 21 15.59 -11.42 -16.23
N LEU A 22 16.56 -11.57 -15.33
CA LEU A 22 17.92 -12.04 -15.63
C LEU A 22 17.99 -13.57 -15.70
N GLU A 23 18.89 -14.11 -16.52
CA GLU A 23 19.20 -15.55 -16.51
C GLU A 23 20.28 -15.86 -15.47
N ASN A 24 19.87 -16.05 -14.21
CA ASN A 24 20.78 -16.21 -13.07
C ASN A 24 20.45 -17.41 -12.17
N GLY A 25 19.62 -18.35 -12.65
CA GLY A 25 19.21 -19.54 -11.90
C GLY A 25 18.00 -19.34 -10.96
N LEU A 26 17.52 -18.10 -10.79
CA LEU A 26 16.22 -17.85 -10.16
C LEU A 26 15.10 -18.00 -11.18
N THR A 27 13.96 -18.54 -10.75
CA THR A 27 12.75 -18.55 -11.57
C THR A 27 12.27 -17.13 -11.85
N ARG A 28 11.55 -16.93 -12.95
CA ARG A 28 10.94 -15.62 -13.28
C ARG A 28 10.06 -15.11 -12.14
N SER A 29 9.36 -16.01 -11.45
CA SER A 29 8.50 -15.66 -10.31
C SER A 29 9.32 -15.09 -9.16
N GLU A 30 10.40 -15.77 -8.74
CA GLU A 30 11.26 -15.31 -7.65
C GLU A 30 11.90 -13.95 -7.95
N GLN A 31 12.33 -13.74 -9.19
CA GLN A 31 12.91 -12.46 -9.60
C GLN A 31 11.88 -11.32 -9.57
N MET A 32 10.65 -11.57 -10.03
CA MET A 32 9.59 -10.58 -9.95
C MET A 32 9.24 -10.23 -8.50
N GLU A 33 9.17 -11.22 -7.61
CA GLU A 33 8.89 -10.96 -6.19
C GLU A 33 10.00 -10.12 -5.54
N LEU A 34 11.27 -10.45 -5.78
CA LEU A 34 12.40 -9.66 -5.30
C LEU A 34 12.37 -8.22 -5.83
N ALA A 35 12.06 -8.05 -7.12
CA ALA A 35 11.95 -6.74 -7.74
C ALA A 35 10.82 -5.91 -7.15
N ARG A 36 9.65 -6.52 -6.89
CA ARG A 36 8.50 -5.89 -6.26
C ARG A 36 8.80 -5.45 -4.83
N ILE A 37 9.48 -6.28 -4.04
CA ILE A 37 9.89 -5.93 -2.68
C ILE A 37 10.82 -4.71 -2.71
N ALA A 38 11.81 -4.73 -3.59
CA ALA A 38 12.73 -3.60 -3.74
C ALA A 38 12.01 -2.33 -4.22
N LEU A 39 11.06 -2.45 -5.15
CA LEU A 39 10.25 -1.34 -5.65
C LEU A 39 9.34 -0.75 -4.55
N ALA A 40 8.65 -1.61 -3.80
CA ALA A 40 7.80 -1.20 -2.69
C ALA A 40 8.62 -0.54 -1.57
N ALA A 41 9.81 -1.07 -1.26
CA ALA A 41 10.74 -0.44 -0.32
C ALA A 41 11.21 0.94 -0.80
N LYS A 42 11.47 1.12 -2.10
CA LYS A 42 11.85 2.41 -2.68
C LYS A 42 10.72 3.42 -2.71
N ARG A 43 9.48 2.97 -2.90
CA ARG A 43 8.28 3.82 -2.95
C ARG A 43 7.68 4.12 -1.57
N ALA A 44 8.15 3.45 -0.51
CA ALA A 44 7.62 3.65 0.84
C ALA A 44 7.80 5.11 1.29
N GLU A 45 6.68 5.75 1.63
CA GLU A 45 6.70 7.09 2.18
C GLU A 45 7.21 7.07 3.63
N PRO A 46 8.01 8.07 4.05
CA PRO A 46 8.46 8.18 5.42
C PRO A 46 7.31 8.51 6.36
N VAL A 47 7.24 7.81 7.48
CA VAL A 47 6.39 8.17 8.62
C VAL A 47 7.24 8.97 9.60
N TYR A 48 6.82 10.21 9.85
CA TYR A 48 7.51 11.09 10.76
C TYR A 48 6.95 10.90 12.17
N GLN A 49 7.82 10.69 13.15
CA GLN A 49 7.41 10.50 14.54
C GLN A 49 8.17 11.45 15.47
N TYR A 50 7.50 11.88 16.53
CA TYR A 50 8.10 12.62 17.63
C TYR A 50 7.89 11.90 18.97
N HIS A 51 8.77 12.19 19.93
CA HIS A 51 8.78 11.59 21.25
C HIS A 51 8.07 12.50 22.24
N THR A 52 7.03 12.00 22.91
CA THR A 52 6.24 12.77 23.88
C THR A 52 6.05 11.99 25.16
N GLY A 53 6.03 12.71 26.29
CA GLY A 53 5.80 12.15 27.63
C GLY A 53 4.42 12.54 28.13
N ILE A 54 3.66 11.56 28.64
CA ILE A 54 2.37 11.77 29.29
C ILE A 54 2.53 11.37 30.76
N ILE A 55 2.05 12.23 31.67
CA ILE A 55 2.04 11.92 33.09
C ILE A 55 0.90 10.93 33.37
N ASN A 56 1.23 9.79 33.97
CA ASN A 56 0.25 8.78 34.33
C ASN A 56 -0.40 9.05 35.70
N GLU A 57 -1.33 8.20 36.11
CA GLU A 57 -2.08 8.36 37.37
C GLU A 57 -1.19 8.28 38.63
N GLU A 58 -0.01 7.67 38.50
CA GLU A 58 0.99 7.50 39.56
C GLU A 58 1.97 8.69 39.64
N GLY A 59 1.89 9.62 38.67
CA GLY A 59 2.75 10.80 38.58
C GLY A 59 4.05 10.59 37.80
N ASP A 60 4.27 9.40 37.24
CA ASP A 60 5.41 9.06 36.40
C ASP A 60 5.16 9.48 34.94
N ILE A 61 6.25 9.61 34.15
CA ILE A 61 6.18 9.97 32.74
C ILE A 61 6.26 8.72 31.88
N ASP A 62 5.18 8.41 31.19
CA ASP A 62 5.15 7.40 30.14
C ASP A 62 5.50 8.03 28.79
N TRP A 63 6.48 7.44 28.10
CA TRP A 63 7.03 7.97 26.86
C TRP A 63 6.52 7.20 25.65
N TYR A 64 6.06 7.93 24.64
CA TYR A 64 5.48 7.38 23.42
C TYR A 64 6.04 8.05 22.17
N TRP A 65 6.14 7.26 21.10
CA TRP A 65 6.36 7.77 19.75
C TRP A 65 5.01 7.98 19.08
N VAL A 66 4.79 9.18 18.55
CA VAL A 66 3.52 9.56 17.93
C VAL A 66 3.78 10.03 16.50
N ASP A 67 2.98 9.53 15.57
CA ASP A 67 3.01 9.93 14.16
C ASP A 67 2.62 11.41 14.02
N CYS A 68 3.30 12.12 13.13
CA CYS A 68 3.04 13.53 12.85
C CYS A 68 3.34 13.86 11.39
N ASP A 69 2.92 15.04 10.94
CA ASP A 69 3.30 15.54 9.63
C ASP A 69 4.75 16.06 9.62
N LYS A 70 5.32 16.17 8.42
CA LYS A 70 6.70 16.62 8.21
C LYS A 70 6.96 18.04 8.75
N GLY A 71 5.97 18.93 8.67
CA GLY A 71 6.07 20.31 9.14
C GLY A 71 6.18 20.37 10.67
N PHE A 72 5.36 19.58 11.36
CA PHE A 72 5.44 19.41 12.80
C PHE A 72 6.74 18.71 13.24
N TYR A 73 7.10 17.61 12.58
CA TYR A 73 8.36 16.88 12.80
C TYR A 73 9.60 17.77 12.74
N SER A 74 9.62 18.72 11.80
CA SER A 74 10.78 19.57 11.56
C SER A 74 11.08 20.53 12.73
N GLN A 75 10.11 20.76 13.62
CA GLN A 75 10.22 21.69 14.75
C GLN A 75 10.92 21.09 15.98
N TYR A 76 10.98 19.76 16.07
CA TYR A 76 11.58 19.06 17.22
C TYR A 76 13.08 18.86 17.05
N ASP A 77 13.79 18.81 18.18
CA ASP A 77 15.20 18.44 18.20
C ASP A 77 15.41 17.01 17.67
N ASN A 78 16.57 16.76 17.08
CA ASN A 78 16.93 15.46 16.49
C ASN A 78 16.85 14.30 17.50
N GLN A 79 17.01 14.54 18.81
CA GLN A 79 16.91 13.51 19.83
C GLN A 79 15.47 13.08 20.12
N HIS A 80 14.48 13.90 19.77
CA HIS A 80 13.07 13.70 20.08
C HIS A 80 12.23 13.42 18.82
N ARG A 81 12.88 13.08 17.71
CA ARG A 81 12.21 12.80 16.45
C ARG A 81 12.91 11.67 15.71
N ARG A 82 12.14 10.90 14.93
CA ARG A 82 12.67 9.88 14.04
C ARG A 82 11.82 9.75 12.79
N ILE A 83 12.45 9.29 11.71
CA ILE A 83 11.76 8.84 10.51
C ILE A 83 11.78 7.32 10.55
N VAL A 84 10.59 6.72 10.42
CA VAL A 84 10.44 5.27 10.25
C VAL A 84 9.79 5.02 8.89
N TYR A 85 9.99 3.81 8.37
CA TYR A 85 9.36 3.36 7.14
C TYR A 85 8.51 2.14 7.46
N THR A 86 7.34 2.06 6.86
CA THR A 86 6.50 0.87 6.97
C THR A 86 7.17 -0.28 6.23
N THR A 87 6.98 -1.50 6.73
CA THR A 87 7.42 -2.69 6.02
C THR A 87 6.68 -2.76 4.69
N PRO A 88 7.38 -2.98 3.56
CA PRO A 88 6.73 -3.19 2.27
C PRO A 88 5.66 -4.28 2.39
N GLN A 89 4.45 -4.00 1.91
CA GLN A 89 3.34 -4.96 1.95
C GLN A 89 3.62 -6.09 0.94
N LEU A 90 4.27 -7.15 1.41
CA LEU A 90 4.76 -8.28 0.59
C LEU A 90 3.66 -9.17 0.00
N ASN A 91 2.41 -9.07 0.46
CA ASN A 91 1.34 -10.03 0.16
C ASN A 91 0.11 -9.40 -0.51
N SER A 92 0.16 -8.15 -0.96
CA SER A 92 -0.95 -7.58 -1.72
C SER A 92 -0.77 -7.95 -3.20
N PRO A 93 -1.69 -8.71 -3.80
CA PRO A 93 -1.63 -8.97 -5.23
C PRO A 93 -1.66 -7.63 -5.98
N GLU A 94 -0.69 -7.40 -6.86
CA GLU A 94 -0.76 -6.27 -7.79
C GLU A 94 -2.01 -6.46 -8.66
N ILE A 95 -2.98 -5.55 -8.53
CA ILE A 95 -4.17 -5.52 -9.37
C ILE A 95 -3.75 -4.87 -10.71
N PRO A 96 -3.83 -5.55 -11.86
CA PRO A 96 -3.43 -4.96 -13.13
C PRO A 96 -4.28 -3.74 -13.50
N GLU A 97 -3.75 -2.86 -14.34
CA GLU A 97 -4.51 -1.72 -14.85
C GLU A 97 -5.81 -2.18 -15.53
N GLY A 98 -6.93 -1.57 -15.16
CA GLY A 98 -8.27 -1.95 -15.63
C GLY A 98 -8.93 -3.10 -14.84
N TRP A 99 -8.28 -3.63 -13.81
CA TRP A 99 -8.87 -4.62 -12.90
C TRP A 99 -9.24 -3.97 -11.55
N LYS A 100 -10.27 -4.51 -10.89
CA LYS A 100 -10.69 -4.15 -9.52
C LYS A 100 -10.87 -5.44 -8.72
N LEU A 101 -10.40 -5.47 -7.47
CA LEU A 101 -10.72 -6.57 -6.55
C LEU A 101 -12.18 -6.45 -6.12
N VAL A 102 -12.88 -7.59 -6.16
CA VAL A 102 -14.24 -7.71 -5.68
C VAL A 102 -14.35 -8.92 -4.77
N PRO A 103 -15.22 -8.89 -3.74
CA PRO A 103 -15.54 -10.06 -2.94
C PRO A 103 -15.97 -11.25 -3.81
N ILE A 104 -15.57 -12.46 -3.42
CA ILE A 104 -16.03 -13.70 -4.05
C ILE A 104 -17.54 -13.86 -3.83
N GLU A 105 -17.98 -13.60 -2.60
CA GLU A 105 -19.39 -13.59 -2.23
C GLU A 105 -19.97 -12.19 -2.38
N LEU A 106 -21.13 -12.10 -3.03
CA LEU A 106 -21.82 -10.83 -3.26
C LEU A 106 -22.21 -10.18 -1.93
N THR A 107 -21.82 -8.92 -1.71
CA THR A 107 -22.26 -8.16 -0.52
C THR A 107 -23.68 -7.65 -0.69
N ALA A 108 -24.33 -7.29 0.42
CA ALA A 108 -25.67 -6.73 0.41
C ALA A 108 -25.75 -5.43 -0.42
N GLU A 109 -24.73 -4.59 -0.32
CA GLU A 109 -24.62 -3.31 -1.04
C GLU A 109 -24.47 -3.54 -2.54
N MET A 110 -23.64 -4.51 -2.95
CA MET A 110 -23.50 -4.89 -4.35
C MET A 110 -24.81 -5.47 -4.91
N ALA A 111 -25.51 -6.30 -4.13
CA ALA A 111 -26.80 -6.87 -4.54
C ALA A 111 -27.89 -5.80 -4.67
N GLN A 112 -27.92 -4.84 -3.74
CA GLN A 112 -28.85 -3.71 -3.80
C GLN A 112 -28.57 -2.83 -5.03
N ALA A 113 -27.30 -2.46 -5.26
CA ALA A 113 -26.90 -1.67 -6.42
C ALA A 113 -27.24 -2.37 -7.75
N ALA A 114 -27.09 -3.70 -7.80
CA ALA A 114 -27.52 -4.51 -8.93
C ALA A 114 -29.03 -4.41 -9.18
N GLY A 115 -29.85 -4.49 -8.11
CA GLY A 115 -31.29 -4.38 -8.19
C GLY A 115 -31.78 -3.00 -8.62
N GLU A 116 -31.15 -1.94 -8.13
CA GLU A 116 -31.48 -0.55 -8.51
C GLU A 116 -31.10 -0.24 -9.96
N ALA A 117 -29.98 -0.80 -10.45
CA ALA A 117 -29.53 -0.65 -11.83
C ALA A 117 -30.27 -1.57 -12.82
N HIS A 118 -31.20 -2.41 -12.35
CA HIS A 118 -31.96 -3.30 -13.19
C HIS A 118 -33.10 -2.53 -13.90
N GLU A 119 -32.86 -2.15 -15.15
CA GLU A 119 -33.81 -1.37 -15.97
C GLU A 119 -34.99 -2.20 -16.54
N GLY A 120 -35.32 -3.34 -15.93
CA GLY A 120 -36.46 -4.19 -16.34
C GLY A 120 -36.26 -4.98 -17.64
N GLU A 121 -35.12 -4.80 -18.32
CA GLU A 121 -34.74 -5.56 -19.51
C GLU A 121 -33.80 -6.72 -19.11
N SER A 122 -34.18 -7.97 -19.41
CA SER A 122 -33.43 -9.18 -19.05
C SER A 122 -31.98 -9.24 -19.56
N TYR A 123 -31.55 -8.31 -20.43
CA TYR A 123 -30.32 -8.41 -21.21
C TYR A 123 -29.40 -7.19 -21.13
N LEU A 124 -29.53 -6.33 -20.11
CA LEU A 124 -28.54 -5.27 -19.84
C LEU A 124 -27.63 -5.60 -18.64
N PRO A 125 -26.74 -6.61 -18.75
CA PRO A 125 -25.85 -6.99 -17.65
C PRO A 125 -24.75 -5.94 -17.38
N TYR A 126 -24.56 -4.97 -18.27
CA TYR A 126 -23.43 -4.05 -18.18
C TYR A 126 -23.66 -2.91 -17.16
N SER A 127 -24.88 -2.35 -17.07
CA SER A 127 -25.23 -1.36 -16.05
C SER A 127 -25.18 -1.98 -14.65
N ILE A 128 -25.74 -3.19 -14.52
CA ILE A 128 -25.71 -3.99 -13.29
C ILE A 128 -24.27 -4.30 -12.87
N TYR A 129 -23.44 -4.81 -13.79
CA TYR A 129 -22.04 -5.12 -13.49
C TYR A 129 -21.24 -3.87 -13.07
N ARG A 130 -21.44 -2.74 -13.75
CA ARG A 130 -20.81 -1.46 -13.36
C ARG A 130 -21.27 -0.99 -11.98
N ALA A 131 -22.56 -1.08 -11.68
CA ALA A 131 -23.10 -0.72 -10.37
C ALA A 131 -22.52 -1.61 -9.26
N MET A 132 -22.45 -2.92 -9.50
CA MET A 132 -21.81 -3.87 -8.57
C MET A 132 -20.32 -3.58 -8.36
N LEU A 133 -19.57 -3.30 -9.43
CA LEU A 133 -18.15 -2.91 -9.32
C LEU A 133 -17.98 -1.60 -8.54
N SER A 134 -18.89 -0.63 -8.70
CA SER A 134 -18.85 0.63 -7.98
C SER A 134 -19.17 0.45 -6.49
N ALA A 135 -20.10 -0.45 -6.16
CA ALA A 135 -20.52 -0.75 -4.79
C ALA A 135 -19.59 -1.74 -4.07
N ALA A 136 -18.68 -2.41 -4.80
CA ALA A 136 -17.76 -3.37 -4.22
C ALA A 136 -16.85 -2.69 -3.17
N PRO A 137 -16.75 -3.25 -1.96
CA PRO A 137 -15.95 -2.67 -0.88
C PRO A 137 -14.46 -2.73 -1.21
N GLU A 138 -13.71 -1.77 -0.67
CA GLU A 138 -12.25 -1.84 -0.67
C GLU A 138 -11.77 -2.92 0.30
N LYS A 139 -10.61 -3.51 0.01
CA LYS A 139 -9.98 -4.49 0.91
C LYS A 139 -9.66 -3.79 2.25
N PRO A 140 -10.03 -4.37 3.40
CA PRO A 140 -9.68 -3.82 4.71
C PRO A 140 -8.17 -3.78 4.94
#